data_AF-A0A8E2GVF3-F1
#
_entry.id   AF-A0A8E2GVF3-F1
#
_cell.length_a   1.000
_cell.length_b   1.000
_cell.length_c   1.000
_cell.angle_alpha   90.00
_cell.angle_beta   90.00
_cell.angle_gamma   90.00
#
_symmetry.space_group_name_H-M   'P 1'
#
loop_
_entity.id
_entity.type
_entity.pdbx_description
1 polymer ?
#
loop_
_entity_poly.entity_id
_entity_poly.type
_entity_poly.pdbx_seq_one_letter_code
_entity_poly.pdbx_strand_id
1 'polypeptide(L)'
;MATKEQNLKRLDELARILGREPDISGSAAEIAQRVAEWEEEAEDKNQESDENERHLMTYSHSTGGDEMSTVRVLKTLHVAGKHPHDDSDMEIVVTGMTVRVDPVNVAELVLEGLVTDESY
;
A
#
# COMPACT_ATOMS: atom_id res chain seq x y z
N MET A 1 -16.38 30.49 12.34
CA MET A 1 -15.29 30.40 13.31
C MET A 1 -15.46 29.10 14.06
N ALA A 2 -14.53 28.15 13.95
CA ALA A 2 -14.58 26.93 14.74
C ALA A 2 -14.44 27.30 16.23
N THR A 3 -15.32 26.77 17.08
CA THR A 3 -15.25 27.03 18.52
C THR A 3 -14.19 26.14 19.17
N LYS A 4 -13.66 26.56 20.33
CA LYS A 4 -12.64 25.80 21.07
C LYS A 4 -13.05 24.33 21.28
N GLU A 5 -14.33 24.09 21.53
CA GLU A 5 -14.91 22.75 21.69
C GLU A 5 -14.87 21.90 20.42
N GLN A 6 -15.11 22.50 19.25
CA GLN A 6 -14.99 21.80 17.97
C GLN A 6 -13.53 21.44 17.67
N ASN A 7 -12.60 22.35 17.97
CA ASN A 7 -11.16 22.08 17.80
C ASN A 7 -10.68 20.97 18.76
N LEU A 8 -11.21 20.92 19.99
CA LEU A 8 -10.88 19.83 20.92
C LEU A 8 -11.36 18.46 20.43
N LYS A 9 -12.59 18.37 19.91
CA LYS A 9 -13.10 17.12 19.32
C LYS A 9 -12.25 16.66 18.15
N ARG A 10 -11.92 17.58 17.23
CA ARG A 10 -11.04 17.27 16.09
C ARG A 10 -9.65 16.85 16.53
N LEU A 11 -9.08 17.51 17.53
CA LEU A 11 -7.76 17.16 18.06
C LEU A 11 -7.75 15.75 18.69
N ASP A 12 -8.82 15.36 19.39
CA ASP A 12 -8.96 14.02 19.99
C ASP A 12 -9.05 12.92 18.92
N GLU A 13 -9.84 13.17 17.87
CA GLU A 13 -9.93 12.27 16.71
C GLU A 13 -8.56 12.11 16.03
N LEU A 14 -7.86 13.23 15.78
CA LEU A 14 -6.54 13.23 15.14
C LEU A 14 -5.45 12.59 16.03
N ALA A 15 -5.50 12.81 17.35
CA ALA A 15 -4.64 12.13 18.32
C ALA A 15 -4.78 10.61 18.25
N ARG A 16 -6.03 10.12 18.16
CA ARG A 16 -6.32 8.69 18.07
C ARG A 16 -5.80 8.09 16.76
N ILE A 17 -5.93 8.80 15.65
CA ILE A 17 -5.42 8.38 14.33
C ILE A 17 -3.87 8.35 14.34
N LEU A 18 -3.24 9.35 14.95
CA LEU A 18 -1.79 9.51 14.94
C LEU A 18 -1.08 8.79 16.10
N GLY A 19 -1.84 8.16 17.01
CA GLY A 19 -1.31 7.41 18.14
C GLY A 19 -0.60 8.27 19.19
N ARG A 20 -0.93 9.56 19.27
CA ARG A 20 -0.33 10.53 20.22
C ARG A 20 -1.35 11.04 21.21
N GLU A 21 -0.90 11.40 22.41
CA GLU A 21 -1.76 12.03 23.40
C GLU A 21 -2.17 13.44 22.93
N PRO A 22 -3.47 13.76 22.86
CA PRO A 22 -3.92 15.09 22.47
C PRO A 22 -3.53 16.09 23.55
N ASP A 23 -2.54 16.94 23.27
CA ASP A 23 -2.20 18.03 24.16
C ASP A 23 -3.28 19.12 24.04
N ILE A 24 -4.19 19.14 25.00
CA ILE A 24 -5.32 20.10 25.09
C ILE A 24 -4.92 21.41 25.80
N SER A 25 -3.63 21.56 26.12
CA SER A 25 -3.09 22.68 26.88
C SER A 25 -2.75 23.83 25.92
N GLY A 26 -3.70 24.75 25.71
CA GLY A 26 -3.48 25.90 24.84
C GLY A 26 -4.70 26.81 24.67
N SER A 27 -4.47 27.97 24.05
CA SER A 27 -5.51 28.90 23.63
C SER A 27 -6.27 28.37 22.42
N ALA A 28 -7.50 28.84 22.17
CA ALA A 28 -8.32 28.34 21.07
C ALA A 28 -7.64 28.45 19.68
N ALA A 29 -6.78 29.45 19.49
CA ALA A 29 -5.98 29.64 18.28
C ALA A 29 -4.83 28.62 18.17
N GLU A 30 -4.15 28.29 19.27
CA GLU A 30 -3.10 27.27 19.31
C GLU A 30 -3.65 25.88 19.01
N ILE A 31 -4.83 25.55 19.58
CA ILE A 31 -5.53 24.29 19.30
C ILE A 31 -5.97 24.25 17.83
N ALA A 32 -6.49 25.35 17.27
CA ALA A 32 -6.90 25.41 15.86
C ALA A 32 -5.73 25.19 14.91
N GLN A 33 -4.57 25.79 15.19
CA GLN A 33 -3.37 25.62 14.38
C GLN A 33 -2.87 24.17 14.45
N ARG A 34 -2.81 23.61 15.66
CA ARG A 34 -2.42 22.22 15.90
C ARG A 34 -3.36 21.24 15.19
N VAL A 35 -4.67 21.46 15.26
CA VAL A 35 -5.66 20.66 14.54
C VAL A 35 -5.41 20.72 13.04
N ALA A 36 -5.16 21.91 12.46
CA ALA A 36 -4.90 22.04 11.03
C ALA A 36 -3.61 21.29 10.60
N GLU A 37 -2.53 21.40 11.38
CA GLU A 37 -1.29 20.66 11.14
C GLU A 37 -1.51 19.13 11.25
N TRP A 38 -2.32 18.70 12.22
CA TRP A 38 -2.60 17.29 12.45
C TRP A 38 -3.59 16.71 11.44
N GLU A 39 -4.52 17.53 10.95
CA GLU A 39 -5.49 17.15 9.92
C GLU A 39 -4.78 16.89 8.60
N GLU A 40 -3.80 17.72 8.23
CA GLU A 40 -2.94 17.48 7.06
C GLU A 40 -2.10 16.18 7.22
N GLU A 41 -1.52 15.94 8.41
CA GLU A 41 -0.76 14.71 8.69
C GLU A 41 -1.64 13.46 8.76
N ALA A 42 -2.90 13.59 9.22
CA ALA A 42 -3.86 12.50 9.25
C ALA A 42 -4.47 12.25 7.86
N GLU A 43 -4.66 13.28 7.03
CA GLU A 43 -5.10 13.12 5.64
C GLU A 43 -4.04 12.38 4.82
N ASP A 44 -2.75 12.68 4.99
CA ASP A 44 -1.66 11.94 4.32
C ASP A 44 -1.65 10.45 4.72
N LYS A 45 -1.90 10.14 6.01
CA LYS A 45 -2.05 8.75 6.47
C LYS A 45 -3.37 8.08 6.06
N ASN A 46 -4.46 8.85 5.94
CA ASN A 46 -5.76 8.34 5.53
C ASN A 46 -5.82 8.14 4.00
N GLN A 47 -4.93 8.78 3.25
CA GLN A 47 -4.70 8.49 1.84
C GLN A 47 -3.98 7.14 1.62
N GLU A 48 -3.43 6.52 2.67
CA GLU A 48 -3.04 5.09 2.66
C GLU A 48 -4.23 4.16 2.98
N SER A 49 -5.37 4.73 3.39
CA SER A 49 -6.61 4.02 3.78
C SER A 49 -7.81 4.41 2.91
N ASP A 50 -7.57 4.80 1.65
CA ASP A 50 -8.64 4.87 0.66
C ASP A 50 -8.99 3.42 0.25
N GLU A 51 -10.00 2.86 0.92
CA GLU A 51 -10.53 1.49 0.74
C GLU A 51 -11.17 1.23 -0.65
N ASN A 52 -10.64 1.82 -1.71
CA ASN A 52 -11.00 1.51 -3.09
C ASN A 52 -9.80 1.54 -4.06
N GLU A 53 -8.59 1.59 -3.54
CA GLU A 53 -7.37 1.48 -4.33
C GLU A 53 -6.96 0.02 -4.41
N ARG A 54 -7.03 -0.50 -5.63
CA ARG A 54 -6.35 -1.68 -6.15
C ARG A 54 -5.26 -2.16 -5.17
N HIS A 55 -5.56 -3.22 -4.42
CA HIS A 55 -4.62 -4.01 -3.62
C HIS A 55 -3.59 -4.63 -4.57
N LEU A 56 -2.75 -3.75 -5.10
CA LEU A 56 -1.78 -3.99 -6.13
C LEU A 56 -0.45 -4.06 -5.39
N MET A 57 -0.32 -5.10 -4.57
CA MET A 57 0.92 -5.46 -3.89
C MET A 57 2.03 -5.38 -4.94
N THR A 58 2.85 -4.35 -4.82
CA THR A 58 4.01 -4.16 -5.68
C THR A 58 5.10 -5.06 -5.13
N TYR A 59 5.21 -6.26 -5.70
CA TYR A 59 6.29 -7.20 -5.40
C TYR A 59 7.51 -6.79 -6.22
N SER A 60 8.28 -5.84 -5.67
CA SER A 60 9.53 -5.33 -6.25
C SER A 60 10.74 -5.95 -5.54
N HIS A 61 10.79 -7.28 -5.47
CA HIS A 61 12.01 -7.97 -5.06
C HIS A 61 12.67 -8.60 -6.29
N SER A 62 13.46 -7.81 -7.02
CA SER A 62 14.35 -8.31 -8.08
C SER A 62 15.70 -8.65 -7.46
N THR A 63 15.76 -9.78 -6.76
CA THR A 63 17.04 -10.44 -6.50
C THR A 63 17.47 -11.07 -7.81
N GLY A 64 18.57 -10.60 -8.39
CA GLY A 64 19.12 -11.12 -9.66
C GLY A 64 19.68 -12.54 -9.54
N GLY A 65 18.85 -13.49 -9.11
CA GLY A 65 19.13 -14.92 -9.15
C GLY A 65 18.74 -15.47 -10.52
N ASP A 66 19.62 -16.29 -11.10
CA ASP A 66 19.42 -16.96 -12.40
C ASP A 66 18.20 -17.90 -12.41
N GLU A 67 17.68 -18.23 -11.22
CA GLU A 67 16.57 -19.16 -10.99
C GLU A 67 15.22 -18.42 -10.88
N MET A 68 14.70 -17.94 -12.00
CA MET A 68 13.34 -17.40 -12.08
C MET A 68 12.30 -18.51 -12.24
N SER A 69 11.18 -18.38 -11.54
CA SER A 69 10.06 -19.32 -11.62
C SER A 69 8.98 -18.81 -12.59
N THR A 70 8.50 -19.67 -13.48
CA THR A 70 7.44 -19.31 -14.43
C THR A 70 6.09 -19.60 -13.79
N VAL A 71 5.28 -18.57 -13.61
CA VAL A 71 3.95 -18.70 -13.01
C VAL A 71 2.88 -18.16 -13.94
N ARG A 72 1.68 -18.72 -13.85
CA ARG A 72 0.51 -18.23 -14.57
C ARG A 72 -0.34 -17.36 -13.65
N VAL A 73 -0.55 -16.13 -14.08
CA VAL A 73 -1.29 -15.10 -13.37
C VAL A 73 -2.78 -15.40 -13.46
N LEU A 74 -3.46 -15.49 -12.32
CA LEU A 74 -4.91 -15.72 -12.24
C LEU A 74 -5.70 -14.43 -12.09
N LYS A 75 -5.08 -13.37 -11.58
CA LYS A 75 -5.67 -12.03 -11.40
C LYS A 75 -4.70 -10.96 -11.83
N THR A 76 -5.18 -9.82 -12.32
CA THR A 76 -4.31 -8.70 -12.71
C THR A 76 -3.52 -8.19 -11.49
N LEU A 77 -2.19 -8.21 -11.56
CA LEU A 77 -1.30 -7.85 -10.45
C LEU A 77 -0.07 -7.06 -10.97
N HIS A 78 0.58 -6.30 -10.10
CA HIS A 78 1.78 -5.52 -10.39
C HIS A 78 2.95 -6.22 -9.76
N VAL A 79 3.69 -6.96 -10.57
CA VAL A 79 4.86 -7.68 -10.12
C VAL A 79 6.00 -7.30 -11.02
N ALA A 80 7.17 -7.05 -10.43
CA ALA A 80 8.40 -6.96 -11.20
C ALA A 80 8.74 -8.37 -11.70
N GLY A 81 8.39 -8.64 -12.96
CA GLY A 81 8.63 -9.92 -13.61
C GLY A 81 9.18 -9.74 -15.02
N LYS A 82 9.49 -10.86 -15.67
CA LYS A 82 10.01 -10.89 -17.04
C LYS A 82 9.13 -11.70 -17.97
N HIS A 83 9.01 -11.26 -19.23
CA HIS A 83 8.33 -12.02 -20.27
C HIS A 83 9.06 -13.36 -20.49
N PRO A 84 8.37 -14.51 -20.53
CA PRO A 84 9.01 -15.82 -20.67
C PRO A 84 9.75 -16.03 -22.00
N HIS A 85 9.39 -15.27 -23.05
CA HIS A 85 9.98 -15.39 -24.39
C HIS A 85 10.93 -14.24 -24.75
N ASP A 86 10.64 -13.03 -24.30
CA ASP A 86 11.30 -11.80 -24.76
C ASP A 86 12.21 -11.21 -23.68
N ASP A 87 12.22 -11.82 -22.48
CA ASP A 87 12.93 -11.36 -21.28
C ASP A 87 12.67 -9.89 -20.92
N SER A 88 11.64 -9.30 -21.51
CA SER A 88 11.26 -7.91 -21.32
C SER A 88 10.67 -7.72 -19.94
N ASP A 89 11.10 -6.66 -19.26
CA ASP A 89 10.57 -6.31 -17.95
C ASP A 89 9.07 -6.00 -18.03
N MET A 90 8.32 -6.64 -17.15
CA MET A 90 6.90 -6.46 -16.96
C MET A 90 6.68 -5.87 -15.58
N GLU A 91 5.92 -4.80 -15.54
CA GLU A 91 5.43 -4.21 -14.31
C GLU A 91 3.98 -4.66 -14.08
N ILE A 92 3.13 -4.63 -15.12
CA ILE A 92 1.72 -5.03 -15.00
C ILE A 92 1.48 -6.31 -15.77
N VAL A 93 1.02 -7.34 -15.07
CA VAL A 93 0.63 -8.62 -15.67
C VAL A 93 -0.87 -8.84 -15.49
N VAL A 94 -1.55 -9.22 -16.58
CA VAL A 94 -3.00 -9.43 -16.56
C VAL A 94 -3.34 -10.91 -16.37
N THR A 95 -4.57 -11.18 -15.90
CA THR A 95 -5.08 -12.55 -15.75
C THR A 95 -4.90 -13.36 -17.04
N GLY A 96 -4.45 -14.60 -16.88
CA GLY A 96 -4.18 -15.55 -17.96
C GLY A 96 -2.76 -15.48 -18.54
N MET A 97 -1.96 -14.46 -18.23
CA MET A 97 -0.58 -14.35 -18.70
C MET A 97 0.38 -15.22 -17.88
N THR A 98 1.44 -15.69 -18.53
CA THR A 98 2.59 -16.34 -17.89
C THR A 98 3.73 -15.34 -17.74
N VAL A 99 4.27 -15.21 -16.53
CA VAL A 99 5.38 -14.31 -16.22
C VAL A 99 6.45 -15.06 -15.44
N ARG A 100 7.72 -14.71 -15.67
CA ARG A 100 8.83 -15.16 -14.85
C ARG A 100 9.02 -14.20 -13.69
N VAL A 101 8.95 -14.70 -12.48
CA VAL A 101 9.08 -13.90 -11.26
C VAL A 101 10.03 -14.62 -10.31
N ASP A 102 10.59 -13.84 -9.39
CA ASP A 102 11.48 -14.39 -8.37
C ASP A 102 10.72 -15.40 -7.49
N PRO A 103 11.29 -16.58 -7.19
CA PRO A 103 10.63 -17.60 -6.37
C PRO A 103 10.23 -17.10 -4.98
N VAL A 104 10.91 -16.08 -4.45
CA VAL A 104 10.52 -15.43 -3.19
C VAL A 104 9.13 -14.81 -3.30
N ASN A 105 8.84 -14.15 -4.43
CA ASN A 105 7.54 -13.55 -4.69
C ASN A 105 6.50 -14.63 -5.06
N VAL A 106 6.91 -15.70 -5.74
CA VAL A 106 5.99 -16.81 -6.11
C VAL A 106 5.33 -17.43 -4.89
N ALA A 107 6.09 -17.69 -3.82
CA ALA A 107 5.53 -18.33 -2.64
C ALA A 107 4.36 -17.54 -2.04
N GLU A 108 4.49 -16.21 -1.94
CA GLU A 108 3.42 -15.33 -1.45
C GLU A 108 2.27 -15.24 -2.46
N LEU A 109 2.58 -15.07 -3.74
CA LEU A 109 1.57 -14.96 -4.80
C LEU A 109 0.71 -16.23 -4.94
N VAL A 110 1.31 -17.42 -4.74
CA VAL A 110 0.61 -18.71 -4.73
C VAL A 110 -0.21 -18.86 -3.45
N LEU A 111 0.33 -18.45 -2.31
CA LEU A 111 -0.37 -18.49 -1.03
C LEU A 111 -1.64 -17.61 -1.05
N GLU A 112 -1.56 -16.44 -1.69
CA GLU A 112 -2.70 -15.55 -1.89
C GLU A 112 -3.64 -15.99 -3.04
N GLY A 113 -3.28 -17.03 -3.79
CA GLY A 113 -4.05 -17.53 -4.94
C GLY A 113 -4.11 -16.52 -6.09
N LEU A 114 -3.09 -15.69 -6.23
CA LEU A 114 -2.95 -14.70 -7.30
C LEU A 114 -2.28 -15.29 -8.54
N VAL A 115 -1.38 -16.25 -8.34
CA VAL A 115 -0.71 -17.00 -9.40
C VAL A 115 -0.81 -18.49 -9.13
N THR A 116 -0.71 -19.29 -10.19
CA THR A 116 -0.48 -20.73 -10.10
C THR A 116 0.92 -21.02 -10.61
N ASP A 117 1.63 -21.90 -9.90
CA ASP A 117 2.87 -22.48 -10.40
C ASP A 117 2.54 -23.27 -11.69
N GLU A 118 3.32 -23.01 -12.76
CA GLU A 118 3.25 -23.75 -14.02
C GLU A 118 4.51 -24.62 -14.17
N SER A 119 5.05 -25.13 -13.06
CA SER A 119 6.14 -26.11 -13.09
C SER A 119 5.53 -27.51 -13.22
N TYR A 120 5.49 -28.04 -14.44
CA TYR A 120 5.14 -29.44 -14.74
C TYR A 120 6.39 -30.31 -14.82
#